data_AF-A0A952WXQ6-F1
#
_entry.id   AF-A0A952WXQ6-F1
#
_cell.length_a   1.000
_cell.length_b   1.000
_cell.length_c   1.000
_cell.angle_alpha   90.00
_cell.angle_beta   90.00
_cell.angle_gamma   90.00
#
_symmetry.space_group_name_H-M   'P 1'
#
loop_
_entity.id
_entity.type
_entity.pdbx_description
1 polymer ?
#
loop_
_entity_poly.entity_id
_entity_poly.type
_entity_poly.pdbx_seq_one_letter_code
_entity_poly.pdbx_strand_id
1 'polypeptide(L)'
;MTARFTGARTVHERRRRRLACEGDAAVSLLSHPATTAEASSAPAAAAHAPQKRVLGRVSSLVAPELWKSWVLVAGALCLWLFAAAAPVIVDRLRPELSGLFGLRSGNIGGFFRGVSLLAACQLSFLILWHRTDSRKDFHGRYRAWIWSSLTWPTVLAAHVTGWHATLAARLQESSTAAAALPCSAIWLAPAAILVWTTSRLLLIEMASCGASRILLRMALAALAASLVVQELAVSRSSEAWIVGQGALNTLWPLLAAASLWHHARYVIHVTNEAAPLRQKHGRWKRFSRDVRGELRDMLPTWEGLLERAQPGRRSARLARGLLPFCRRVCRGFLAAMGWVLRRMAGGIGAIGRRAGSSEARVRKSKSSKVRSPAVAPANLVESPALEASTRETVARAPERDGPRSSRKSKRLAASGKGGSA
;
A
#
# COMPACT_ATOMS: atom_id res chain seq x y z
N MET A 1 -26.86 14.25 35.59
CA MET A 1 -26.01 14.74 34.47
C MET A 1 -26.21 13.83 33.26
N THR A 2 -27.00 14.26 32.28
CA THR A 2 -27.34 13.45 31.09
C THR A 2 -26.30 13.69 29.99
N ALA A 3 -25.53 12.65 29.66
CA ALA A 3 -24.52 12.70 28.60
C ALA A 3 -25.19 12.83 27.23
N ARG A 4 -25.35 14.07 26.73
CA ARG A 4 -25.80 14.35 25.37
C ARG A 4 -24.72 13.92 24.37
N PHE A 5 -24.99 12.81 23.68
CA PHE A 5 -24.17 12.30 22.58
C PHE A 5 -24.21 13.29 21.40
N THR A 6 -23.11 14.00 21.16
CA THR A 6 -22.97 15.03 20.11
C THR A 6 -23.14 14.52 18.67
N GLY A 7 -23.28 13.20 18.46
CA GLY A 7 -23.61 12.59 17.18
C GLY A 7 -25.12 12.35 16.92
N ALA A 8 -25.97 12.36 17.95
CA ALA A 8 -27.39 11.99 17.80
C ALA A 8 -28.18 12.98 16.93
N ARG A 9 -27.76 14.25 16.91
CA ARG A 9 -28.36 15.30 16.08
C ARG A 9 -28.22 14.98 14.58
N THR A 10 -27.06 14.48 14.15
CA THR A 10 -26.80 14.16 12.73
C THR A 10 -27.54 12.93 12.21
N VAL A 11 -27.85 11.97 13.09
CA VAL A 11 -28.61 10.75 12.72
C VAL A 11 -30.09 11.08 12.56
N HIS A 12 -30.67 11.87 13.48
CA HIS A 12 -32.03 12.36 13.33
C HIS A 12 -32.17 13.30 12.13
N GLU A 13 -31.17 14.14 11.83
CA GLU A 13 -31.16 15.00 10.64
C GLU A 13 -31.18 14.18 9.34
N ARG A 14 -30.33 13.13 9.24
CA ARG A 14 -30.32 12.22 8.07
C ARG A 14 -31.62 11.44 7.95
N ARG A 15 -32.20 10.98 9.06
CA ARG A 15 -33.50 10.28 9.05
C ARG A 15 -34.63 11.23 8.64
N ARG A 16 -34.64 12.47 9.14
CA ARG A 16 -35.61 13.51 8.71
C ARG A 16 -35.49 13.82 7.22
N ARG A 17 -34.27 13.94 6.68
CA ARG A 17 -34.08 14.17 5.23
C ARG A 17 -34.54 12.98 4.39
N ARG A 18 -34.33 11.75 4.84
CA ARG A 18 -34.87 10.56 4.14
C ARG A 18 -36.40 10.53 4.18
N LEU A 19 -37.00 10.78 5.34
CA LEU A 19 -38.45 10.81 5.49
C LEU A 19 -39.10 11.96 4.70
N ALA A 20 -38.44 13.12 4.58
CA ALA A 20 -38.92 14.21 3.74
C ALA A 20 -38.88 13.85 2.24
N CYS A 21 -37.78 13.24 1.77
CA CYS A 21 -37.68 12.80 0.38
C CYS A 21 -38.62 11.62 0.04
N GLU A 22 -38.91 10.73 0.99
CA GLU A 22 -39.89 9.65 0.82
C GLU A 22 -41.33 10.18 0.80
N GLY A 23 -41.62 11.26 1.54
CA GLY A 23 -42.92 11.95 1.52
C GLY A 23 -43.23 12.61 0.18
N ASP A 24 -42.27 13.34 -0.40
CA ASP A 24 -42.49 14.02 -1.69
C ASP A 24 -42.61 13.03 -2.87
N ALA A 25 -41.94 11.87 -2.78
CA ALA A 25 -42.07 10.79 -3.76
C ALA A 25 -43.45 10.10 -3.69
N ALA A 26 -44.03 9.99 -2.49
CA ALA A 26 -45.36 9.41 -2.31
C ALA A 26 -46.49 10.37 -2.73
N VAL A 27 -46.32 11.68 -2.52
CA VAL A 27 -47.29 12.71 -2.95
C VAL A 27 -47.25 12.91 -4.47
N SER A 28 -46.08 12.80 -5.09
CA SER A 28 -45.95 12.88 -6.57
C SER A 28 -46.61 11.71 -7.31
N LEU A 29 -46.87 10.58 -6.63
CA LEU A 29 -47.58 9.43 -7.22
C LEU A 29 -49.12 9.57 -7.16
N LEU A 30 -49.65 10.50 -6.37
CA LEU A 30 -51.09 10.68 -6.15
C LEU A 30 -51.69 11.93 -6.81
N SER A 31 -50.87 12.79 -7.43
CA SER A 31 -51.31 14.05 -8.04
C SER A 31 -51.29 14.09 -9.56
N HIS A 32 -51.20 12.94 -10.26
CA HIS A 32 -51.47 12.90 -11.70
C HIS A 32 -52.87 12.36 -11.99
N PRO A 33 -53.86 13.23 -12.26
CA PRO A 33 -55.15 12.81 -12.79
C PRO A 33 -54.95 12.20 -14.18
N ALA A 34 -55.55 11.02 -14.36
CA ALA A 34 -55.57 10.29 -15.62
C ALA A 34 -56.15 11.16 -16.74
N THR A 35 -55.28 11.61 -17.64
CA THR A 35 -55.67 12.07 -18.97
C THR A 35 -55.04 11.13 -19.99
N THR A 36 -55.86 10.20 -20.45
CA THR A 36 -55.67 9.41 -21.66
C THR A 36 -55.66 10.34 -22.88
N ALA A 37 -54.50 10.56 -23.49
CA ALA A 37 -54.36 10.79 -24.93
C ALA A 37 -52.87 10.78 -25.34
N GLU A 38 -52.57 9.93 -26.31
CA GLU A 38 -51.51 10.06 -27.32
C GLU A 38 -50.04 10.27 -26.89
N ALA A 39 -49.31 9.15 -26.99
CA ALA A 39 -48.20 9.03 -27.94
C ALA A 39 -47.29 10.27 -28.10
N SER A 40 -46.47 10.53 -27.09
CA SER A 40 -45.12 11.01 -27.35
C SER A 40 -44.15 10.18 -26.55
N SER A 41 -43.47 9.30 -27.27
CA SER A 41 -42.38 8.43 -26.83
C SER A 41 -41.20 9.28 -26.33
N ALA A 42 -41.32 9.86 -25.14
CA ALA A 42 -40.18 10.37 -24.41
C ALA A 42 -39.45 9.15 -23.81
N PRO A 43 -38.19 8.88 -24.20
CA PRO A 43 -37.50 7.69 -23.73
C PRO A 43 -37.35 7.82 -22.21
N ALA A 44 -37.99 6.87 -21.52
CA ALA A 44 -37.86 6.63 -20.10
C ALA A 44 -36.40 6.89 -19.70
N ALA A 45 -36.20 7.90 -18.86
CA ALA A 45 -34.92 8.34 -18.34
C ALA A 45 -34.08 7.09 -18.06
N ALA A 46 -33.18 6.80 -19.00
CA ALA A 46 -32.40 5.58 -19.00
C ALA A 46 -31.66 5.60 -17.68
N ALA A 47 -32.11 4.75 -16.75
CA ALA A 47 -31.45 4.53 -15.48
C ALA A 47 -29.97 4.38 -15.83
N HIS A 48 -29.18 5.42 -15.53
CA HIS A 48 -27.82 5.54 -16.01
C HIS A 48 -27.09 4.34 -15.45
N ALA A 49 -27.00 3.28 -16.25
CA ALA A 49 -26.27 2.08 -15.93
C ALA A 49 -24.90 2.61 -15.51
N PRO A 50 -24.45 2.32 -14.28
CA PRO A 50 -23.27 2.98 -13.73
C PRO A 50 -22.17 2.82 -14.74
N GLN A 51 -21.84 3.93 -15.43
CA GLN A 51 -20.84 3.92 -16.49
C GLN A 51 -19.64 3.22 -15.88
N LYS A 52 -19.28 2.06 -16.43
CA LYS A 52 -18.03 1.38 -16.10
C LYS A 52 -16.93 2.38 -16.44
N ARG A 53 -16.58 3.21 -15.45
CA ARG A 53 -15.60 4.27 -15.60
C ARG A 53 -14.32 3.64 -16.11
N VAL A 54 -13.68 4.32 -17.05
CA VAL A 54 -12.53 3.89 -17.88
C VAL A 54 -11.24 3.71 -17.05
N LEU A 55 -11.33 3.18 -15.84
CA LEU A 55 -10.20 2.79 -14.97
C LEU A 55 -9.40 1.61 -15.56
N GLY A 56 -9.86 0.99 -16.64
CA GLY A 56 -9.24 -0.18 -17.26
C GLY A 56 -7.79 0.02 -17.75
N ARG A 57 -7.35 1.27 -17.99
CA ARG A 57 -5.98 1.53 -18.43
C ARG A 57 -4.97 1.52 -17.27
N VAL A 58 -5.38 1.95 -16.07
CA VAL A 58 -4.49 2.01 -14.88
C VAL A 58 -4.33 0.62 -14.25
N SER A 59 -5.33 -0.26 -14.37
CA SER A 59 -5.20 -1.66 -13.95
C SER A 59 -4.10 -2.44 -14.68
N SER A 60 -3.63 -1.92 -15.83
CA SER A 60 -2.51 -2.53 -16.57
C SER A 60 -1.16 -2.29 -15.94
N LEU A 61 -0.97 -1.18 -15.20
CA LEU A 61 0.36 -0.80 -14.71
C LEU A 61 0.76 -1.60 -13.46
N VAL A 62 -0.21 -1.90 -12.60
CA VAL A 62 0.02 -2.63 -11.35
C VAL A 62 -0.46 -4.06 -11.50
N ALA A 63 0.46 -5.02 -11.56
CA ALA A 63 0.10 -6.42 -11.75
C ALA A 63 -0.77 -6.95 -10.58
N PRO A 64 -1.84 -7.72 -10.86
CA PRO A 64 -2.75 -8.26 -9.85
C PRO A 64 -2.18 -9.49 -9.12
N GLU A 65 -1.01 -10.01 -9.46
CA GLU A 65 -0.43 -11.23 -8.88
C GLU A 65 0.69 -10.93 -7.88
N LEU A 66 0.61 -11.47 -6.65
CA LEU A 66 1.46 -11.01 -5.52
C LEU A 66 2.94 -11.25 -5.78
N TRP A 67 3.27 -12.36 -6.43
CA TRP A 67 4.64 -12.74 -6.72
C TRP A 67 5.31 -11.76 -7.69
N LYS A 68 4.59 -11.22 -8.68
CA LYS A 68 5.13 -10.19 -9.61
C LYS A 68 5.58 -8.94 -8.85
N SER A 69 4.81 -8.50 -7.87
CA SER A 69 5.20 -7.37 -7.00
C SER A 69 6.46 -7.70 -6.19
N TRP A 70 6.59 -8.91 -5.66
CA TRP A 70 7.79 -9.33 -4.93
C TRP A 70 9.03 -9.48 -5.82
N VAL A 71 8.87 -9.97 -7.06
CA VAL A 71 9.96 -10.02 -8.05
C VAL A 71 10.47 -8.63 -8.36
N LEU A 72 9.58 -7.64 -8.54
CA LEU A 72 9.97 -6.25 -8.72
C LEU A 72 10.73 -5.68 -7.52
N VAL A 73 10.26 -5.95 -6.29
CA VAL A 73 10.94 -5.53 -5.06
C VAL A 73 12.31 -6.20 -4.93
N ALA A 74 12.40 -7.50 -5.21
CA ALA A 74 13.66 -8.24 -5.19
C ALA A 74 14.65 -7.69 -6.23
N GLY A 75 14.19 -7.45 -7.47
CA GLY A 75 15.00 -6.84 -8.52
C GLY A 75 15.51 -5.45 -8.13
N ALA A 76 14.64 -4.62 -7.53
CA ALA A 76 15.05 -3.30 -7.06
C ALA A 76 16.03 -3.36 -5.88
N LEU A 77 15.92 -4.36 -4.99
CA LEU A 77 16.90 -4.61 -3.93
C LEU A 77 18.23 -5.12 -4.48
N CYS A 78 18.22 -5.96 -5.52
CA CYS A 78 19.45 -6.38 -6.22
C CYS A 78 20.12 -5.18 -6.89
N LEU A 79 19.36 -4.31 -7.55
CA LEU A 79 19.89 -3.08 -8.16
C LEU A 79 20.45 -2.13 -7.10
N TRP A 80 19.79 -2.02 -5.94
CA TRP A 80 20.32 -1.26 -4.80
C TRP A 80 21.61 -1.85 -4.25
N LEU A 81 21.69 -3.17 -4.06
CA LEU A 81 22.92 -3.85 -3.64
C LEU A 81 24.06 -3.58 -4.62
N PHE A 82 23.77 -3.66 -5.92
CA PHE A 82 24.73 -3.32 -6.97
C PHE A 82 25.17 -1.86 -6.86
N ALA A 83 24.24 -0.91 -6.75
CA ALA A 83 24.55 0.51 -6.61
C ALA A 83 25.36 0.82 -5.33
N ALA A 84 25.12 0.11 -4.23
CA ALA A 84 25.85 0.26 -2.98
C ALA A 84 27.24 -0.38 -3.02
N ALA A 85 27.41 -1.49 -3.74
CA ALA A 85 28.69 -2.20 -3.86
C ALA A 85 29.58 -1.64 -4.98
N ALA A 86 28.99 -1.04 -6.02
CA ALA A 86 29.71 -0.55 -7.20
C ALA A 86 30.88 0.39 -6.87
N PRO A 87 30.76 1.39 -5.97
CA PRO A 87 31.90 2.23 -5.62
C PRO A 87 33.08 1.43 -5.07
N VAL A 88 32.82 0.50 -4.14
CA VAL A 88 33.86 -0.33 -3.52
C VAL A 88 34.53 -1.27 -4.53
N ILE A 89 33.74 -1.82 -5.46
CA ILE A 89 34.25 -2.72 -6.49
C ILE A 89 35.13 -1.95 -7.48
N VAL A 90 34.66 -0.78 -7.94
CA VAL A 90 35.40 0.03 -8.92
C VAL A 90 36.67 0.62 -8.30
N ASP A 91 36.61 1.11 -7.06
CA ASP A 91 37.78 1.63 -6.36
C ASP A 91 38.88 0.58 -6.20
N ARG A 92 38.51 -0.71 -6.04
CA ARG A 92 39.47 -1.82 -5.96
C ARG A 92 40.02 -2.25 -7.32
N LEU A 93 39.19 -2.27 -8.35
CA LEU A 93 39.57 -2.82 -9.66
C LEU A 93 40.32 -1.80 -10.52
N ARG A 94 39.86 -0.53 -10.55
CA ARG A 94 40.38 0.52 -11.42
C ARG A 94 40.15 1.92 -10.80
N PRO A 95 41.08 2.43 -9.97
CA PRO A 95 40.94 3.74 -9.34
C PRO A 95 40.84 4.88 -10.36
N GLU A 96 41.39 4.73 -11.56
CA GLU A 96 41.28 5.70 -12.67
C GLU A 96 39.83 5.89 -13.16
N LEU A 97 39.01 4.84 -13.11
CA LEU A 97 37.60 4.91 -13.51
C LEU A 97 36.72 5.59 -12.46
N SER A 98 37.18 5.67 -11.20
CA SER A 98 36.41 6.27 -10.11
C SER A 98 36.08 7.75 -10.35
N GLY A 99 36.98 8.47 -11.03
CA GLY A 99 36.80 9.86 -11.45
C GLY A 99 35.81 10.01 -12.60
N LEU A 100 35.90 9.14 -13.63
CA LEU A 100 35.04 9.18 -14.82
C LEU A 100 33.57 8.91 -14.50
N PHE A 101 33.30 7.95 -13.61
CA PHE A 101 31.92 7.62 -13.23
C PHE A 101 31.35 8.51 -12.12
N GLY A 102 32.13 9.47 -11.60
CA GLY A 102 31.72 10.27 -10.44
C GLY A 102 31.36 9.40 -9.24
N LEU A 103 31.99 8.23 -9.10
CA LEU A 103 31.73 7.31 -7.99
C LEU A 103 32.17 7.92 -6.67
N ARG A 104 33.26 8.69 -6.72
CA ARG A 104 33.80 9.44 -5.58
C ARG A 104 32.89 10.58 -5.11
N SER A 105 32.04 11.13 -6.00
CA SER A 105 31.05 12.15 -5.63
C SER A 105 29.73 11.55 -5.12
N GLY A 106 29.59 10.22 -5.06
CA GLY A 106 28.38 9.56 -4.58
C GLY A 106 27.19 9.68 -5.54
N ASN A 107 27.43 10.02 -6.81
CA ASN A 107 26.39 10.40 -7.76
C ASN A 107 25.40 9.26 -8.03
N ILE A 108 25.86 8.01 -8.16
CA ILE A 108 24.98 6.84 -8.39
C ILE A 108 24.01 6.63 -7.23
N GLY A 109 24.50 6.74 -5.99
CA GLY A 109 23.64 6.65 -4.80
C GLY A 109 22.62 7.78 -4.75
N GLY A 110 23.06 9.01 -5.05
CA GLY A 110 22.19 10.17 -5.19
C GLY A 110 21.09 9.97 -6.23
N PHE A 111 21.45 9.49 -7.42
CA PHE A 111 20.51 9.18 -8.50
C PHE A 111 19.51 8.10 -8.08
N PHE A 112 19.97 6.98 -7.54
CA PHE A 112 19.10 5.88 -7.10
C PHE A 112 18.13 6.31 -6.00
N ARG A 113 18.61 7.12 -5.04
CA ARG A 113 17.76 7.75 -4.01
C ARG A 113 16.70 8.65 -4.64
N GLY A 114 17.08 9.49 -5.61
CA GLY A 114 16.16 10.37 -6.34
C GLY A 114 15.07 9.58 -7.08
N VAL A 115 15.45 8.55 -7.84
CA VAL A 115 14.51 7.67 -8.56
C VAL A 115 13.57 6.96 -7.59
N SER A 116 14.08 6.46 -6.45
CA SER A 116 13.25 5.80 -5.44
C SER A 116 12.25 6.77 -4.79
N LEU A 117 12.67 8.00 -4.48
CA LEU A 117 11.78 9.04 -3.96
C LEU A 117 10.74 9.49 -5.00
N LEU A 118 11.13 9.58 -6.28
CA LEU A 118 10.21 9.87 -7.37
C LEU A 118 9.17 8.76 -7.52
N ALA A 119 9.56 7.50 -7.44
CA ALA A 119 8.64 6.37 -7.43
C ALA A 119 7.67 6.44 -6.23
N ALA A 120 8.18 6.76 -5.03
CA ALA A 120 7.34 6.94 -3.84
C ALA A 120 6.32 8.09 -4.02
N CYS A 121 6.77 9.21 -4.60
CA CYS A 121 5.93 10.36 -4.96
C CYS A 121 4.81 9.94 -5.92
N GLN A 122 5.15 9.36 -7.07
CA GLN A 122 4.18 8.92 -8.08
C GLN A 122 3.18 7.92 -7.50
N LEU A 123 3.63 6.96 -6.71
CA LEU A 123 2.75 5.97 -6.08
C LEU A 123 1.82 6.61 -5.04
N SER A 124 2.30 7.60 -4.29
CA SER A 124 1.45 8.31 -3.33
C SER A 124 0.35 9.12 -4.02
N PHE A 125 0.64 9.77 -5.14
CA PHE A 125 -0.35 10.45 -5.97
C PHE A 125 -1.33 9.47 -6.61
N LEU A 126 -0.85 8.33 -7.12
CA LEU A 126 -1.69 7.28 -7.68
C LEU A 126 -2.69 6.74 -6.64
N ILE A 127 -2.22 6.50 -5.41
CA ILE A 127 -3.09 6.04 -4.32
C ILE A 127 -4.08 7.14 -3.94
N LEU A 128 -3.63 8.40 -3.82
CA LEU A 128 -4.51 9.53 -3.55
C LEU A 128 -5.62 9.64 -4.61
N TRP A 129 -5.26 9.57 -5.89
CA TRP A 129 -6.19 9.62 -7.02
C TRP A 129 -7.26 8.52 -6.95
N HIS A 130 -6.85 7.27 -6.71
CA HIS A 130 -7.79 6.16 -6.55
C HIS A 130 -8.72 6.34 -5.34
N ARG A 131 -8.17 6.86 -4.23
CA ARG A 131 -8.92 7.12 -2.99
C ARG A 131 -9.92 8.26 -3.13
N THR A 132 -9.60 9.30 -3.90
CA THR A 132 -10.52 10.43 -4.14
C THR A 132 -11.74 10.04 -4.96
N ASP A 133 -11.64 9.02 -5.82
CA ASP A 133 -12.78 8.52 -6.59
C ASP A 133 -13.72 7.61 -5.77
N SER A 134 -13.27 7.13 -4.60
CA SER A 134 -14.04 6.23 -3.74
C SER A 134 -15.13 6.99 -2.98
N ARG A 135 -16.40 6.80 -3.38
CA ARG A 135 -17.57 7.40 -2.71
C ARG A 135 -17.76 7.00 -1.24
N LYS A 136 -17.07 5.95 -0.77
CA LYS A 136 -17.17 5.46 0.61
C LYS A 136 -16.12 6.07 1.55
N ASP A 137 -15.11 6.77 1.00
CA ASP A 137 -13.96 7.30 1.78
C ASP A 137 -14.13 8.76 2.28
N PHE A 138 -15.33 9.34 2.17
CA PHE A 138 -15.63 10.72 2.61
C PHE A 138 -15.47 10.99 4.12
N HIS A 139 -15.17 9.99 4.95
CA HIS A 139 -14.93 10.17 6.40
C HIS A 139 -13.57 10.82 6.74
N GLY A 140 -12.96 11.59 5.82
CA GLY A 140 -11.73 12.35 6.05
C GLY A 140 -10.44 11.52 6.06
N ARG A 141 -10.49 10.27 5.59
CA ARG A 141 -9.34 9.34 5.58
C ARG A 141 -8.38 9.58 4.41
N TYR A 142 -8.87 10.18 3.33
CA TYR A 142 -8.03 10.65 2.23
C TYR A 142 -7.02 11.73 2.66
N ARG A 143 -7.23 12.40 3.82
CA ARG A 143 -6.32 13.44 4.33
C ARG A 143 -4.91 12.90 4.59
N ALA A 144 -4.78 11.65 5.06
CA ALA A 144 -3.47 11.02 5.25
C ALA A 144 -2.70 10.89 3.92
N TRP A 145 -3.42 10.60 2.84
CA TRP A 145 -2.85 10.49 1.50
C TRP A 145 -2.51 11.85 0.90
N ILE A 146 -3.26 12.91 1.21
CA ILE A 146 -2.87 14.29 0.88
C ILE A 146 -1.52 14.62 1.54
N TRP A 147 -1.39 14.39 2.85
CA TRP A 147 -0.11 14.61 3.54
C TRP A 147 1.02 13.78 2.94
N SER A 148 0.79 12.49 2.67
CA SER A 148 1.78 11.65 1.99
C SER A 148 2.19 12.20 0.63
N SER A 149 1.23 12.68 -0.17
CA SER A 149 1.48 13.23 -1.50
C SER A 149 2.17 14.59 -1.47
N LEU A 150 2.20 15.28 -0.34
CA LEU A 150 2.98 16.52 -0.16
C LEU A 150 4.37 16.21 0.40
N THR A 151 4.47 15.26 1.33
CA THR A 151 5.72 14.90 2.00
C THR A 151 6.75 14.34 1.03
N TRP A 152 6.41 13.34 0.20
CA TRP A 152 7.40 12.71 -0.67
C TRP A 152 7.96 13.66 -1.74
N PRO A 153 7.16 14.49 -2.45
CA PRO A 153 7.71 15.51 -3.34
C PRO A 153 8.56 16.55 -2.61
N THR A 154 8.19 16.96 -1.40
CA THR A 154 9.00 17.92 -0.63
C THR A 154 10.39 17.34 -0.32
N VAL A 155 10.45 16.07 0.10
CA VAL A 155 11.72 15.37 0.35
C VAL A 155 12.51 15.14 -0.94
N LEU A 156 11.82 14.82 -2.05
CA LEU A 156 12.44 14.68 -3.36
C LEU A 156 13.03 16.00 -3.85
N ALA A 157 12.24 17.09 -3.81
CA ALA A 157 12.68 18.43 -4.18
C ALA A 157 13.88 18.83 -3.32
N ALA A 158 13.84 18.53 -2.01
CA ALA A 158 14.98 18.75 -1.14
C ALA A 158 16.24 18.01 -1.56
N HIS A 159 16.09 16.73 -1.93
CA HIS A 159 17.19 15.92 -2.42
C HIS A 159 17.76 16.42 -3.75
N VAL A 160 16.89 16.76 -4.71
CA VAL A 160 17.30 17.17 -6.07
C VAL A 160 17.91 18.55 -6.11
N THR A 161 17.31 19.54 -5.45
CA THR A 161 17.79 20.93 -5.52
C THR A 161 18.92 21.21 -4.55
N GLY A 162 19.10 20.38 -3.52
CA GLY A 162 20.09 20.64 -2.47
C GLY A 162 19.80 21.91 -1.65
N TRP A 163 18.63 22.54 -1.79
CA TRP A 163 18.28 23.81 -1.10
C TRP A 163 18.41 23.71 0.42
N HIS A 164 18.24 22.51 0.97
CA HIS A 164 18.44 22.25 2.38
C HIS A 164 19.89 22.45 2.83
N ALA A 165 20.87 22.11 1.99
CA ALA A 165 22.29 22.32 2.26
C ALA A 165 22.65 23.80 2.17
N THR A 166 22.13 24.53 1.16
CA THR A 166 22.35 25.97 1.05
C THR A 166 21.70 26.74 2.21
N LEU A 167 20.48 26.37 2.61
CA LEU A 167 19.81 26.98 3.76
C LEU A 167 20.57 26.70 5.05
N ALA A 168 21.06 25.47 5.23
CA ALA A 168 21.86 25.11 6.40
C ALA A 168 23.16 25.92 6.47
N ALA A 169 23.86 26.10 5.33
CA ALA A 169 25.06 26.93 5.26
C ALA A 169 24.76 28.41 5.59
N ARG A 170 23.68 28.98 5.04
CA ARG A 170 23.25 30.35 5.35
C ARG A 170 22.90 30.55 6.82
N LEU A 171 22.21 29.58 7.42
CA LEU A 171 21.88 29.62 8.84
C LEU A 171 23.14 29.54 9.71
N GLN A 172 24.15 28.78 9.28
CA GLN A 172 25.45 28.72 9.95
C GLN A 172 26.20 30.06 9.88
N GLU A 173 26.23 30.71 8.73
CA GLU A 173 26.84 32.04 8.55
C GLU A 173 26.18 33.08 9.48
N SER A 174 24.86 33.03 9.62
CA SER A 174 24.11 34.00 10.41
C SER A 174 24.16 33.80 11.93
N SER A 175 24.57 32.61 12.39
CA SER A 175 24.47 32.25 13.81
C SER A 175 25.84 32.16 14.45
N THR A 176 26.18 33.15 15.27
CA THR A 176 27.39 33.17 16.11
C THR A 176 27.42 32.04 17.13
N ALA A 177 26.25 31.47 17.47
CA ALA A 177 26.10 30.34 18.37
C ALA A 177 26.06 28.96 17.65
N ALA A 178 25.93 28.91 16.32
CA ALA A 178 25.78 27.66 15.57
C ALA A 178 27.09 26.90 15.32
N ALA A 179 28.23 27.39 15.78
CA ALA A 179 29.52 26.75 15.58
C ALA A 179 29.58 25.29 16.11
N ALA A 180 28.69 24.91 17.03
CA ALA A 180 28.70 23.59 17.67
C ALA A 180 27.75 22.54 17.04
N LEU A 181 26.76 22.94 16.22
CA LEU A 181 25.79 22.01 15.64
C LEU A 181 26.15 21.71 14.18
N PRO A 182 26.19 20.42 13.77
CA PRO A 182 26.41 20.09 12.37
C PRO A 182 25.26 20.69 11.55
N CYS A 183 25.57 21.46 10.51
CA CYS A 183 24.60 22.14 9.64
C CYS A 183 23.45 21.25 9.19
N SER A 184 23.74 19.98 8.94
CA SER A 184 22.75 19.00 8.56
C SER A 184 21.62 18.83 9.58
N ALA A 185 21.89 18.99 10.89
CA ALA A 185 20.91 18.76 11.96
C ALA A 185 19.73 19.73 11.91
N ILE A 186 19.98 21.00 11.54
CA ILE A 186 18.96 22.06 11.50
C ILE A 186 17.83 21.70 10.53
N TRP A 187 18.18 21.13 9.37
CA TRP A 187 17.20 20.69 8.38
C TRP A 187 16.70 19.26 8.62
N LEU A 188 17.54 18.38 9.16
CA LEU A 188 17.16 17.00 9.43
C LEU A 188 16.02 16.91 10.43
N ALA A 189 15.94 17.82 11.42
CA ALA A 189 14.87 17.84 12.41
C ALA A 189 13.46 18.02 11.80
N PRO A 190 13.16 19.09 11.06
CA PRO A 190 11.84 19.26 10.44
C PRO A 190 11.56 18.17 9.40
N ALA A 191 12.56 17.73 8.63
CA ALA A 191 12.40 16.63 7.67
C ALA A 191 12.03 15.31 8.37
N ALA A 192 12.69 14.99 9.49
CA ALA A 192 12.42 13.79 10.27
C ALA A 192 11.01 13.83 10.88
N ILE A 193 10.57 14.98 11.41
CA ILE A 193 9.20 15.16 11.92
C ILE A 193 8.18 14.94 10.79
N LEU A 194 8.41 15.52 9.62
CA LEU A 194 7.53 15.37 8.45
C LEU A 194 7.43 13.92 7.99
N VAL A 195 8.56 13.22 7.84
CA VAL A 195 8.59 11.81 7.41
C VAL A 195 8.00 10.90 8.48
N TRP A 196 8.29 11.14 9.76
CA TRP A 196 7.77 10.35 10.88
C TRP A 196 6.25 10.46 10.99
N THR A 197 5.71 11.68 11.01
CA THR A 197 4.27 11.94 11.10
C THR A 197 3.52 11.32 9.93
N THR A 198 4.01 11.52 8.70
CA THR A 198 3.47 10.91 7.49
C THR A 198 3.49 9.38 7.57
N SER A 199 4.62 8.80 7.98
CA SER A 199 4.75 7.35 8.07
C SER A 199 3.84 6.75 9.13
N ARG A 200 3.65 7.41 10.28
CA ARG A 200 2.68 6.98 11.30
C ARG A 200 1.25 6.98 10.76
N LEU A 201 0.86 8.02 10.03
CA LEU A 201 -0.45 8.09 9.37
C LEU A 201 -0.62 6.95 8.36
N LEU A 202 0.40 6.71 7.53
CA LEU A 202 0.40 5.61 6.56
C LEU A 202 0.33 4.24 7.24
N LEU A 203 1.04 4.01 8.35
CA LEU A 203 0.99 2.74 9.10
C LEU A 203 -0.41 2.42 9.64
N ILE A 204 -1.18 3.45 9.99
CA ILE A 204 -2.58 3.32 10.43
C ILE A 204 -3.47 2.94 9.24
N GLU A 205 -3.31 3.57 8.09
CA GLU A 205 -4.14 3.29 6.91
C GLU A 205 -3.75 2.00 6.17
N MET A 206 -2.47 1.63 6.18
CA MET A 206 -1.95 0.37 5.63
C MET A 206 -2.27 -0.83 6.53
N ALA A 207 -3.21 -0.70 7.47
CA ALA A 207 -3.37 -1.67 8.53
C ALA A 207 -3.82 -3.06 8.07
N SER A 208 -4.50 -3.13 6.93
CA SER A 208 -4.95 -4.36 6.29
C SER A 208 -3.88 -5.03 5.42
N CYS A 209 -2.84 -4.29 4.99
CA CYS A 209 -1.76 -4.81 4.15
C CYS A 209 -0.50 -5.06 4.98
N GLY A 210 -0.37 -6.28 5.52
CA GLY A 210 0.76 -6.66 6.38
C GLY A 210 2.13 -6.45 5.73
N ALA A 211 2.28 -6.79 4.44
CA ALA A 211 3.54 -6.63 3.70
C ALA A 211 3.97 -5.17 3.58
N SER A 212 3.07 -4.28 3.15
CA SER A 212 3.31 -2.84 3.06
C SER A 212 3.70 -2.25 4.42
N ARG A 213 2.97 -2.61 5.49
CA ARG A 213 3.31 -2.16 6.85
C ARG A 213 4.70 -2.58 7.29
N ILE A 214 5.10 -3.82 6.99
CA ILE A 214 6.43 -4.33 7.32
C ILE A 214 7.49 -3.54 6.55
N LEU A 215 7.34 -3.39 5.23
CA LEU A 215 8.28 -2.63 4.40
C LEU A 215 8.43 -1.18 4.87
N LEU A 216 7.33 -0.51 5.24
CA LEU A 216 7.39 0.86 5.78
C LEU A 216 8.12 0.94 7.12
N ARG A 217 7.96 -0.07 8.00
CA ARG A 217 8.73 -0.14 9.26
C ARG A 217 10.22 -0.38 8.99
N MET A 218 10.55 -1.21 8.02
CA MET A 218 11.92 -1.43 7.59
C MET A 218 12.53 -0.15 7.01
N ALA A 219 11.75 0.61 6.23
CA ALA A 219 12.16 1.93 5.72
C ALA A 219 12.46 2.90 6.88
N LEU A 220 11.57 3.02 7.86
CA LEU A 220 11.80 3.86 9.04
C LEU A 220 13.01 3.43 9.86
N ALA A 221 13.22 2.12 10.02
CA ALA A 221 14.39 1.59 10.72
C ALA A 221 15.68 1.87 9.95
N ALA A 222 15.68 1.74 8.62
CA ALA A 222 16.83 2.09 7.77
C ALA A 222 17.14 3.59 7.83
N LEU A 223 16.12 4.47 7.83
CA LEU A 223 16.28 5.91 8.02
C LEU A 223 16.85 6.23 9.41
N ALA A 224 16.33 5.61 10.46
CA ALA A 224 16.87 5.80 11.81
C ALA A 224 18.33 5.32 11.88
N ALA A 225 18.64 4.16 11.30
CA ALA A 225 20.00 3.64 11.23
C ALA A 225 20.93 4.58 10.45
N SER A 226 20.50 5.16 9.33
CA SER A 226 21.34 6.11 8.57
C SER A 226 21.68 7.36 9.37
N LEU A 227 20.72 7.90 10.13
CA LEU A 227 20.96 9.07 11.00
C LEU A 227 21.96 8.73 12.12
N VAL A 228 21.85 7.54 12.68
CA VAL A 228 22.74 7.09 13.77
C VAL A 228 24.14 6.84 13.26
N VAL A 229 24.27 6.24 12.07
CA VAL A 229 25.55 6.05 11.41
C VAL A 229 26.17 7.41 11.05
N GLN A 230 25.37 8.38 10.59
CA GLN A 230 25.85 9.73 10.30
C GLN A 230 26.52 10.38 11.52
N GLU A 231 25.87 10.33 12.68
CA GLU A 231 26.43 10.88 13.94
C GLU A 231 27.70 10.12 14.39
N LEU A 232 27.73 8.80 14.20
CA LEU A 232 28.90 7.99 14.55
C LEU A 232 30.07 8.18 13.58
N ALA A 233 29.79 8.37 12.29
CA ALA A 233 30.78 8.56 11.24
C ALA A 233 31.56 9.87 11.43
N VAL A 234 30.91 10.93 11.94
CA VAL A 234 31.60 12.18 12.34
C VAL A 234 32.71 11.91 13.35
N SER A 235 32.55 10.90 14.21
CA SER A 235 33.54 10.55 15.24
C SER A 235 34.59 9.53 14.76
N ARG A 236 34.35 8.81 13.66
CA ARG A 236 35.22 7.72 13.16
C ARG A 236 35.28 7.76 11.63
N SER A 237 36.37 8.29 11.10
CA SER A 237 36.64 8.48 9.67
C SER A 237 37.00 7.19 8.90
N SER A 238 36.40 6.04 9.22
CA SER A 238 36.65 4.83 8.41
C SER A 238 35.76 4.83 7.17
N GLU A 239 36.35 4.58 6.00
CA GLU A 239 35.66 4.49 4.70
C GLU A 239 34.43 3.56 4.73
N ALA A 240 34.50 2.46 5.48
CA ALA A 240 33.39 1.52 5.65
C ALA A 240 32.11 2.16 6.23
N TRP A 241 32.24 3.16 7.12
CA TRP A 241 31.08 3.87 7.69
C TRP A 241 30.43 4.77 6.66
N ILE A 242 31.21 5.42 5.81
CA ILE A 242 30.71 6.31 4.74
C ILE A 242 29.92 5.49 3.72
N VAL A 243 30.48 4.35 3.29
CA VAL A 243 29.79 3.42 2.38
C VAL A 243 28.51 2.87 3.02
N GLY A 244 28.58 2.44 4.28
CA GLY A 244 27.42 1.95 5.02
C GLY A 244 26.32 3.02 5.17
N GLN A 245 26.69 4.27 5.43
CA GLN A 245 25.76 5.39 5.50
C GLN A 245 25.07 5.64 4.15
N GLY A 246 25.85 5.67 3.06
CA GLY A 246 25.33 5.83 1.70
C GLY A 246 24.34 4.72 1.32
N ALA A 247 24.66 3.47 1.66
CA ALA A 247 23.79 2.33 1.44
C ALA A 247 22.47 2.45 2.23
N LEU A 248 22.51 2.82 3.51
CA LEU A 248 21.30 3.01 4.32
C LEU A 248 20.45 4.20 3.82
N ASN A 249 21.10 5.28 3.41
CA ASN A 249 20.42 6.50 2.93
C ASN A 249 19.71 6.28 1.58
N THR A 250 20.15 5.31 0.78
CA THR A 250 19.51 4.88 -0.47
C THR A 250 18.49 3.77 -0.26
N LEU A 251 18.64 2.96 0.80
CA LEU A 251 17.74 1.84 1.12
C LEU A 251 16.38 2.29 1.64
N TRP A 252 16.33 3.28 2.54
CA TRP A 252 15.06 3.70 3.13
C TRP A 252 14.03 4.24 2.11
N PRO A 253 14.37 5.08 1.10
CA PRO A 253 13.38 5.55 0.12
C PRO A 253 12.92 4.41 -0.79
N LEU A 254 13.81 3.46 -1.12
CA LEU A 254 13.46 2.26 -1.87
C LEU A 254 12.43 1.41 -1.12
N LEU A 255 12.64 1.16 0.17
CA LEU A 255 11.71 0.42 1.01
C LEU A 255 10.37 1.16 1.18
N ALA A 256 10.40 2.49 1.24
CA ALA A 256 9.19 3.32 1.26
C ALA A 256 8.41 3.20 -0.06
N ALA A 257 9.09 3.28 -1.21
CA ALA A 257 8.49 3.08 -2.53
C ALA A 257 7.92 1.66 -2.68
N ALA A 258 8.65 0.64 -2.27
CA ALA A 258 8.19 -0.75 -2.26
C ALA A 258 6.94 -0.95 -1.37
N SER A 259 6.91 -0.30 -0.20
CA SER A 259 5.74 -0.30 0.66
C SER A 259 4.52 0.31 -0.03
N LEU A 260 4.70 1.48 -0.66
CA LEU A 260 3.63 2.17 -1.38
C LEU A 260 3.17 1.37 -2.60
N TRP A 261 4.07 0.69 -3.31
CA TRP A 261 3.75 -0.20 -4.43
C TRP A 261 2.81 -1.33 -4.00
N HIS A 262 3.16 -2.04 -2.91
CA HIS A 262 2.32 -3.09 -2.36
C HIS A 262 0.97 -2.56 -1.87
N HIS A 263 0.92 -1.34 -1.33
CA HIS A 263 -0.33 -0.73 -0.92
C HIS A 263 -1.18 -0.30 -2.11
N ALA A 264 -0.60 0.32 -3.14
CA ALA A 264 -1.29 0.72 -4.37
C ALA A 264 -1.99 -0.48 -5.00
N ARG A 265 -1.27 -1.60 -5.13
CA ARG A 265 -1.83 -2.87 -5.57
C ARG A 265 -3.02 -3.32 -4.70
N TYR A 266 -2.91 -3.23 -3.37
CA TYR A 266 -4.00 -3.57 -2.46
C TYR A 266 -5.23 -2.68 -2.67
N VAL A 267 -5.04 -1.36 -2.86
CA VAL A 267 -6.12 -0.41 -3.10
C VAL A 267 -6.81 -0.65 -4.45
N ILE A 268 -6.02 -0.89 -5.50
CA ILE A 268 -6.53 -1.06 -6.87
C ILE A 268 -7.27 -2.39 -7.03
N HIS A 269 -6.71 -3.49 -6.52
CA HIS A 269 -7.20 -4.85 -6.84
C HIS A 269 -7.99 -5.53 -5.74
N VAL A 270 -7.83 -5.14 -4.47
CA VAL A 270 -8.45 -5.87 -3.35
C VAL A 270 -9.62 -5.08 -2.78
N THR A 271 -9.37 -3.86 -2.31
CA THR A 271 -10.43 -3.01 -1.74
C THR A 271 -10.12 -1.54 -1.98
N ASN A 272 -10.98 -0.87 -2.75
CA ASN A 272 -10.99 0.60 -2.83
C ASN A 272 -11.64 1.26 -1.60
N GLU A 273 -12.21 0.46 -0.69
CA GLU A 273 -12.76 0.94 0.57
C GLU A 273 -11.64 1.12 1.59
N ALA A 274 -11.67 2.19 2.39
CA ALA A 274 -10.73 2.30 3.50
C ALA A 274 -10.97 1.16 4.48
N ALA A 275 -9.87 0.54 4.96
CA ALA A 275 -9.93 -0.60 5.86
C ALA A 275 -10.91 -0.30 7.01
N PRO A 276 -11.92 -1.16 7.28
CA PRO A 276 -12.93 -0.85 8.27
C PRO A 276 -12.24 -0.56 9.59
N LEU A 277 -12.32 0.69 10.04
CA LEU A 277 -11.82 1.04 11.35
C LEU A 277 -12.69 0.27 12.31
N ARG A 278 -12.07 -0.63 13.08
CA ARG A 278 -12.66 -1.09 14.33
C ARG A 278 -12.90 0.19 15.14
N GLN A 279 -14.13 0.71 15.12
CA GLN A 279 -14.48 2.06 15.56
C GLN A 279 -14.15 2.23 17.04
N LYS A 280 -12.90 2.59 17.35
CA LYS A 280 -12.53 3.15 18.64
C LYS A 280 -12.45 4.65 18.43
N HIS A 281 -13.62 5.31 18.46
CA HIS A 281 -13.80 6.76 18.26
C HIS A 281 -12.88 7.64 19.15
N GLY A 282 -12.28 7.08 20.20
CA GLY A 282 -11.27 7.78 21.02
C GLY A 282 -9.83 7.78 20.46
N ARG A 283 -9.53 7.13 19.32
CA ARG A 283 -8.14 7.00 18.83
C ARG A 283 -7.63 8.20 18.04
N TRP A 284 -8.49 8.92 17.31
CA TRP A 284 -8.04 10.11 16.56
C TRP A 284 -7.81 11.32 17.47
N LYS A 285 -8.70 11.54 18.45
CA LYS A 285 -8.47 12.53 19.51
C LYS A 285 -7.23 12.19 20.33
N ARG A 286 -7.00 10.90 20.62
CA ARG A 286 -5.73 10.44 21.21
C ARG A 286 -4.57 10.71 20.27
N PHE A 287 -4.64 10.35 19.00
CA PHE A 287 -3.59 10.59 18.03
C PHE A 287 -3.21 12.07 17.91
N SER A 288 -4.17 12.98 17.78
CA SER A 288 -3.87 14.41 17.69
C SER A 288 -3.39 15.00 19.02
N ARG A 289 -3.72 14.37 20.16
CA ARG A 289 -3.10 14.65 21.47
C ARG A 289 -1.71 14.06 21.59
N ASP A 290 -1.48 12.86 21.09
CA ASP A 290 -0.22 12.13 21.18
C ASP A 290 0.81 12.74 20.24
N VAL A 291 0.41 13.21 19.05
CA VAL A 291 1.29 13.95 18.14
C VAL A 291 1.61 15.33 18.71
N ARG A 292 0.60 16.08 19.21
CA ARG A 292 0.89 17.35 19.89
C ARG A 292 1.69 17.15 21.18
N GLY A 293 1.48 16.04 21.87
CA GLY A 293 2.20 15.62 23.06
C GLY A 293 3.65 15.30 22.71
N GLU A 294 3.90 14.39 21.77
CA GLU A 294 5.25 14.09 21.27
C GLU A 294 5.95 15.35 20.75
N LEU A 295 5.28 16.22 19.98
CA LEU A 295 5.89 17.47 19.54
C LEU A 295 6.24 18.36 20.72
N ARG A 296 5.33 18.48 21.70
CA ARG A 296 5.52 19.29 22.91
C ARG A 296 6.57 18.70 23.84
N ASP A 297 6.75 17.39 23.89
CA ASP A 297 7.75 16.70 24.71
C ASP A 297 9.12 16.70 24.03
N MET A 298 9.13 16.67 22.69
CA MET A 298 10.35 16.86 21.89
C MET A 298 10.84 18.30 21.94
N LEU A 299 9.97 19.31 22.04
CA LEU A 299 10.34 20.72 22.09
C LEU A 299 11.35 21.07 23.21
N PRO A 300 11.11 20.76 24.50
CA PRO A 300 12.05 21.06 25.58
C PRO A 300 13.28 20.15 25.55
N THR A 301 13.18 18.96 24.92
CA THR A 301 14.34 18.13 24.65
C THR A 301 15.23 18.77 23.59
N TRP A 302 14.63 19.42 22.58
CA TRP A 302 15.31 20.21 21.56
C TRP A 302 15.89 21.50 22.11
N GLU A 303 15.13 22.26 22.90
CA GLU A 303 15.62 23.46 23.59
C GLU A 303 16.76 23.11 24.55
N GLY A 304 16.64 22.01 25.30
CA GLY A 304 17.71 21.50 26.15
C GLY A 304 18.89 20.91 25.37
N LEU A 305 18.69 20.41 24.15
CA LEU A 305 19.77 20.00 23.25
C LEU A 305 20.50 21.21 22.67
N LEU A 306 19.77 22.28 22.35
CA LEU A 306 20.29 23.56 21.90
C LEU A 306 21.07 24.27 23.03
N GLU A 307 20.55 24.29 24.26
CA GLU A 307 21.25 24.84 25.44
C GLU A 307 22.48 24.00 25.86
N ARG A 308 22.43 22.67 25.67
CA ARG A 308 23.54 21.77 26.06
C ARG A 308 24.57 21.56 24.97
N ALA A 309 24.38 22.11 23.78
CA ALA A 309 25.34 22.15 22.69
C ALA A 309 26.46 23.20 22.91
N GLN A 310 26.90 23.41 24.16
CA GLN A 310 28.15 24.11 24.43
C GLN A 310 29.36 23.20 24.16
N PRO A 311 30.40 23.71 23.46
CA PRO A 311 31.50 22.90 22.97
C PRO A 311 32.48 22.60 24.11
N GLY A 312 32.87 21.33 24.27
CA GLY A 312 33.96 21.01 25.20
C GLY A 312 34.27 19.53 25.38
N ARG A 313 33.31 18.70 25.82
CA ARG A 313 33.60 17.29 26.21
C ARG A 313 32.44 16.29 26.06
N ARG A 314 31.36 16.62 25.32
CA ARG A 314 30.03 15.98 25.55
C ARG A 314 29.35 15.25 24.38
N SER A 315 29.95 15.14 23.19
CA SER A 315 29.46 14.25 22.12
C SER A 315 29.32 12.79 22.58
N ALA A 316 30.19 12.33 23.48
CA ALA A 316 30.16 10.98 24.05
C ALA A 316 28.96 10.67 24.99
N ARG A 317 28.23 11.69 25.49
CA ARG A 317 27.03 11.46 26.33
C ARG A 317 25.74 11.41 25.50
N LEU A 318 25.64 12.20 24.44
CA LEU A 318 24.51 12.15 23.50
C LEU A 318 24.49 10.84 22.72
N ALA A 319 25.65 10.35 22.28
CA ALA A 319 25.78 9.01 21.70
C ALA A 319 25.30 7.90 22.67
N ARG A 320 25.56 8.05 23.97
CA ARG A 320 25.11 7.09 25.01
C ARG A 320 23.60 7.12 25.24
N GLY A 321 22.93 8.26 25.10
CA GLY A 321 21.47 8.37 25.19
C GLY A 321 20.73 7.82 23.98
N LEU A 322 21.29 8.00 22.78
CA LEU A 322 20.72 7.48 21.53
C LEU A 322 20.99 5.97 21.33
N LEU A 323 22.11 5.44 21.85
CA LEU A 323 22.47 4.02 21.73
C LEU A 323 21.37 3.02 22.16
N PRO A 324 20.69 3.16 23.31
CA PRO A 324 19.63 2.23 23.72
C PRO A 324 18.40 2.31 22.81
N PHE A 325 18.07 3.50 22.30
CA PHE A 325 17.01 3.67 21.30
C PHE A 325 17.39 2.95 20.00
N CYS A 326 18.60 3.15 19.50
CA CYS A 326 19.13 2.50 18.29
C CYS A 326 19.21 0.99 18.44
N ARG A 327 19.67 0.48 19.59
CA ARG A 327 19.69 -0.95 19.89
C ARG A 327 18.28 -1.53 19.94
N ARG A 328 17.31 -0.81 20.51
CA ARG A 328 15.91 -1.27 20.56
C ARG A 328 15.28 -1.29 19.17
N VAL A 329 15.57 -0.29 18.32
CA VAL A 329 15.14 -0.24 16.91
C VAL A 329 15.83 -1.34 16.09
N CYS A 330 17.15 -1.50 16.19
CA CYS A 330 17.91 -2.55 15.49
C CYS A 330 17.50 -3.96 15.90
N ARG A 331 17.27 -4.23 17.20
CA ARG A 331 16.75 -5.54 17.64
C ARG A 331 15.34 -5.78 17.10
N GLY A 332 14.48 -4.76 17.12
CA GLY A 332 13.16 -4.84 16.50
C GLY A 332 13.23 -5.11 15.00
N PHE A 333 14.17 -4.47 14.30
CA PHE A 333 14.44 -4.66 12.88
C PHE A 333 14.94 -6.07 12.56
N LEU A 334 15.99 -6.54 13.24
CA LEU A 334 16.54 -7.88 13.03
C LEU A 334 15.52 -8.97 13.36
N ALA A 335 14.71 -8.78 14.41
CA ALA A 335 13.63 -9.69 14.74
C ALA A 335 12.53 -9.69 13.67
N ALA A 336 12.12 -8.51 13.18
CA ALA A 336 11.13 -8.38 12.11
C ALA A 336 11.64 -8.98 10.79
N MET A 337 12.89 -8.71 10.42
CA MET A 337 13.50 -9.25 9.21
C MET A 337 13.65 -10.77 9.30
N GLY A 338 14.11 -11.30 10.44
CA GLY A 338 14.18 -12.74 10.68
C GLY A 338 12.80 -13.41 10.70
N TRP A 339 11.74 -12.72 11.12
CA TRP A 339 10.37 -13.20 11.02
C TRP A 339 9.86 -13.20 9.57
N VAL A 340 10.14 -12.15 8.80
CA VAL A 340 9.78 -12.06 7.37
C VAL A 340 10.47 -13.13 6.56
N LEU A 341 11.78 -13.31 6.74
CA LEU A 341 12.56 -14.34 6.06
C LEU A 341 12.04 -15.75 6.39
N ARG A 342 11.75 -16.03 7.67
CA ARG A 342 11.11 -17.29 8.08
C ARG A 342 9.73 -17.48 7.48
N ARG A 343 8.94 -16.42 7.35
CA ARG A 343 7.60 -16.48 6.76
C ARG A 343 7.64 -16.64 5.24
N MET A 344 8.62 -16.06 4.56
CA MET A 344 8.86 -16.31 3.13
C MET A 344 9.33 -17.75 2.91
N ALA A 345 10.29 -18.24 3.68
CA ALA A 345 10.75 -19.63 3.62
C ALA A 345 9.61 -20.62 3.90
N GLY A 346 8.78 -20.35 4.91
CA GLY A 346 7.61 -21.17 5.24
C GLY A 346 6.48 -21.08 4.19
N GLY A 347 6.31 -19.92 3.56
CA GLY A 347 5.33 -19.70 2.49
C GLY A 347 5.65 -20.51 1.23
N ILE A 348 6.92 -20.55 0.83
CA ILE A 348 7.40 -21.36 -0.30
C ILE A 348 7.14 -22.86 -0.01
N GLY A 349 7.45 -23.34 1.20
CA GLY A 349 7.18 -24.72 1.60
C GLY A 349 5.68 -25.07 1.73
N ALA A 350 4.82 -24.10 2.03
CA ALA A 350 3.37 -24.31 2.09
C ALA A 350 2.72 -24.38 0.69
N ILE A 351 3.23 -23.62 -0.27
CA ILE A 351 2.79 -23.69 -1.67
C ILE A 351 3.17 -25.03 -2.29
N GLY A 352 4.39 -25.52 -2.04
CA GLY A 352 4.81 -26.87 -2.48
C GLY A 352 3.95 -28.00 -1.90
N ARG A 353 3.58 -27.92 -0.62
CA ARG A 353 2.70 -28.93 0.02
C ARG A 353 1.26 -28.91 -0.49
N ARG A 354 0.73 -27.75 -0.88
CA ARG A 354 -0.60 -27.66 -1.49
C ARG A 354 -0.61 -28.18 -2.93
N ALA A 355 0.46 -27.96 -3.69
CA ALA A 355 0.61 -28.55 -5.02
C ALA A 355 0.63 -30.08 -4.95
N GLY A 356 1.45 -30.68 -4.06
CA GLY A 356 1.52 -32.13 -3.90
C GLY A 356 0.23 -32.78 -3.35
N SER A 357 -0.49 -32.09 -2.47
CA SER A 357 -1.80 -32.55 -1.96
C SER A 357 -2.87 -32.58 -3.07
N SER A 358 -2.81 -31.63 -4.01
CA SER A 358 -3.74 -31.60 -5.15
C SER A 358 -3.50 -32.77 -6.11
N GLU A 359 -2.24 -33.11 -6.39
CA GLU A 359 -1.88 -34.26 -7.24
C GLU A 359 -2.24 -35.60 -6.59
N ALA A 360 -2.04 -35.73 -5.26
CA ALA A 360 -2.43 -36.91 -4.52
C ALA A 360 -3.96 -37.12 -4.51
N ARG A 361 -4.77 -36.05 -4.44
CA ARG A 361 -6.23 -36.14 -4.56
C ARG A 361 -6.68 -36.49 -5.98
N VAL A 362 -6.03 -35.95 -7.02
CA VAL A 362 -6.34 -36.30 -8.41
C VAL A 362 -5.98 -37.76 -8.70
N ARG A 363 -4.87 -38.29 -8.16
CA ARG A 363 -4.54 -39.73 -8.28
C ARG A 363 -5.53 -40.63 -7.53
N LYS A 364 -5.94 -40.28 -6.31
CA LYS A 364 -6.97 -41.05 -5.58
C LYS A 364 -8.33 -41.00 -6.29
N SER A 365 -8.70 -39.87 -6.88
CA SER A 365 -9.94 -39.73 -7.67
C SER A 365 -9.91 -40.52 -8.99
N LYS A 366 -8.75 -40.71 -9.61
CA LYS A 366 -8.61 -41.58 -10.79
C LYS A 366 -8.63 -43.06 -10.41
N SER A 367 -8.04 -43.42 -9.27
CA SER A 367 -8.05 -44.79 -8.77
C SER A 367 -9.44 -45.27 -8.31
N SER A 368 -10.30 -44.38 -7.82
CA SER A 368 -11.66 -44.76 -7.36
C SER A 368 -12.69 -44.89 -8.48
N LYS A 369 -12.35 -44.50 -9.73
CA LYS A 369 -13.29 -44.54 -10.86
C LYS A 369 -13.12 -45.76 -11.78
N VAL A 370 -12.29 -46.73 -11.41
CA VAL A 370 -12.06 -47.96 -12.20
C VAL A 370 -12.77 -49.20 -11.59
N ARG A 371 -13.44 -49.09 -10.45
CA ARG A 371 -14.33 -50.16 -9.96
C ARG A 371 -15.74 -49.98 -10.51
N SER A 372 -15.92 -50.31 -11.79
CA SER A 372 -17.24 -50.70 -12.30
C SER A 372 -17.51 -52.18 -11.98
N PRO A 373 -18.76 -52.55 -11.65
CA PRO A 373 -19.14 -53.91 -11.36
C PRO A 373 -19.08 -54.76 -12.65
N ALA A 374 -18.61 -56.00 -12.48
CA ALA A 374 -18.59 -57.02 -13.52
C ALA A 374 -20.00 -57.25 -14.08
N VAL A 375 -20.18 -56.95 -15.37
CA VAL A 375 -21.29 -57.43 -16.19
C VAL A 375 -20.78 -58.62 -16.97
N ALA A 376 -21.52 -59.72 -16.89
CA ALA A 376 -21.21 -61.01 -17.51
C ALA A 376 -21.13 -60.91 -19.05
N PRO A 377 -20.28 -61.73 -19.70
CA PRO A 377 -20.17 -61.76 -21.14
C PRO A 377 -21.29 -62.61 -21.75
N ALA A 378 -22.12 -62.00 -22.60
CA ALA A 378 -23.02 -62.71 -23.49
C ALA A 378 -22.52 -62.55 -24.94
N ASN A 379 -22.10 -63.68 -25.49
CA ASN A 379 -22.14 -64.12 -26.90
C ASN A 379 -21.75 -63.12 -28.00
N LEU A 380 -20.54 -63.35 -28.52
CA LEU A 380 -20.12 -63.04 -29.88
C LEU A 380 -20.92 -63.89 -30.87
N VAL A 381 -21.63 -63.24 -31.78
CA VAL A 381 -22.06 -63.81 -33.07
C VAL A 381 -21.33 -63.03 -34.15
N GLU A 382 -20.61 -63.79 -34.99
CA GLU A 382 -19.95 -63.36 -36.20
C GLU A 382 -20.95 -62.88 -37.26
N SER A 383 -20.63 -61.78 -37.96
CA SER A 383 -20.69 -61.76 -39.44
C SER A 383 -20.18 -60.45 -40.05
N PRO A 384 -19.75 -60.47 -41.32
CA PRO A 384 -18.69 -59.61 -41.84
C PRO A 384 -19.15 -58.63 -42.93
N ALA A 385 -18.18 -57.83 -43.37
CA ALA A 385 -17.96 -57.35 -44.73
C ALA A 385 -18.82 -56.21 -45.33
N LEU A 386 -18.07 -55.18 -45.76
CA LEU A 386 -18.17 -54.44 -47.04
C LEU A 386 -19.49 -53.66 -47.30
N GLU A 387 -19.51 -52.36 -47.61
CA GLU A 387 -18.93 -51.67 -48.77
C GLU A 387 -19.26 -50.17 -48.57
N ALA A 388 -18.30 -49.25 -48.70
CA ALA A 388 -18.09 -48.40 -49.89
C ALA A 388 -18.89 -47.07 -49.90
N SER A 389 -18.32 -46.13 -50.66
CA SER A 389 -18.91 -44.92 -51.21
C SER A 389 -18.79 -43.64 -50.35
N THR A 390 -17.73 -42.85 -50.55
CA THR A 390 -17.58 -41.68 -51.45
C THR A 390 -18.32 -40.41 -51.05
N ARG A 391 -17.54 -39.30 -51.02
CA ARG A 391 -17.84 -37.91 -51.44
C ARG A 391 -19.06 -37.25 -50.76
N GLU A 392 -19.17 -35.96 -50.52
CA GLU A 392 -18.55 -34.75 -51.01
C GLU A 392 -18.97 -33.64 -50.03
N THR A 393 -18.27 -32.52 -50.10
CA THR A 393 -18.70 -31.14 -49.78
C THR A 393 -20.16 -30.90 -49.34
N VAL A 394 -20.36 -30.00 -48.36
CA VAL A 394 -21.05 -28.71 -48.58
C VAL A 394 -21.16 -27.97 -47.24
N ALA A 395 -20.73 -26.71 -47.28
CA ALA A 395 -20.97 -25.71 -46.26
C ALA A 395 -22.49 -25.51 -46.01
N ARG A 396 -22.91 -25.39 -44.75
CA ARG A 396 -24.16 -24.74 -44.39
C ARG A 396 -24.13 -24.27 -42.94
N ALA A 397 -24.08 -22.95 -42.77
CA ALA A 397 -24.85 -22.30 -41.72
C ALA A 397 -26.33 -22.67 -41.90
N PRO A 398 -27.11 -22.76 -40.82
CA PRO A 398 -27.97 -21.62 -40.55
C PRO A 398 -28.20 -21.32 -39.06
N GLU A 399 -28.24 -20.03 -38.76
CA GLU A 399 -29.45 -19.36 -38.23
C GLU A 399 -30.52 -20.28 -37.62
N ARG A 400 -30.75 -20.12 -36.30
CA ARG A 400 -32.05 -20.44 -35.71
C ARG A 400 -32.39 -19.48 -34.59
N ASP A 401 -33.31 -18.59 -34.94
CA ASP A 401 -34.30 -18.00 -34.07
C ASP A 401 -34.96 -19.03 -33.14
N GLY A 402 -35.30 -18.57 -31.95
CA GLY A 402 -36.61 -18.87 -31.39
C GLY A 402 -36.67 -19.32 -29.93
N PRO A 403 -37.81 -19.05 -29.25
CA PRO A 403 -37.84 -18.65 -27.84
C PRO A 403 -38.63 -19.62 -26.95
N ARG A 404 -38.86 -19.18 -25.69
CA ARG A 404 -39.81 -19.68 -24.68
C ARG A 404 -39.45 -21.00 -23.99
N SER A 405 -39.34 -20.95 -22.66
CA SER A 405 -40.40 -21.53 -21.82
C SER A 405 -40.35 -21.03 -20.38
N SER A 406 -41.50 -20.54 -19.95
CA SER A 406 -42.01 -20.44 -18.59
C SER A 406 -41.94 -21.74 -17.78
N ARG A 407 -41.67 -21.65 -16.47
CA ARG A 407 -42.14 -22.49 -15.33
C ARG A 407 -41.24 -22.15 -14.13
N LYS A 408 -41.66 -22.03 -12.87
CA LYS A 408 -42.87 -22.47 -12.17
C LYS A 408 -42.92 -21.71 -10.84
N SER A 409 -44.12 -21.22 -10.50
CA SER A 409 -44.55 -20.88 -9.14
C SER A 409 -44.63 -22.14 -8.26
N LYS A 410 -44.25 -22.02 -6.98
CA LYS A 410 -45.00 -22.48 -5.78
C LYS A 410 -44.06 -22.65 -4.57
N ARG A 411 -44.27 -21.84 -3.52
CA ARG A 411 -44.42 -22.31 -2.12
C ARG A 411 -44.95 -21.19 -1.21
N LEU A 412 -46.26 -21.27 -0.97
CA LEU A 412 -46.97 -20.96 0.29
C LEU A 412 -46.33 -21.79 1.45
N ALA A 413 -46.45 -21.51 2.75
CA ALA A 413 -47.17 -20.54 3.56
C ALA A 413 -46.67 -20.62 5.02
N ALA A 414 -47.20 -19.70 5.85
CA ALA A 414 -47.53 -19.82 7.28
C ALA A 414 -46.44 -19.52 8.33
N SER A 415 -46.61 -18.39 9.01
CA SER A 415 -46.70 -18.37 10.47
C SER A 415 -47.36 -17.07 10.93
N GLY A 416 -48.58 -17.20 11.47
CA GLY A 416 -49.28 -16.17 12.21
C GLY A 416 -49.67 -16.72 13.58
N LYS A 417 -49.34 -15.97 14.64
CA LYS A 417 -49.87 -15.97 16.02
C LYS A 417 -49.25 -14.71 16.64
N GLY A 418 -49.97 -13.70 17.12
CA GLY A 418 -51.26 -13.68 17.82
C GLY A 418 -50.98 -13.60 19.32
N GLY A 419 -51.20 -12.43 19.93
CA GLY A 419 -51.06 -12.24 21.38
C GLY A 419 -51.23 -10.78 21.79
N SER A 420 -52.48 -10.38 22.06
CA SER A 420 -52.85 -9.20 22.85
C SER A 420 -53.06 -9.61 24.30
N ALA A 421 -52.59 -8.76 25.22
CA ALA A 421 -53.20 -8.47 26.51
C ALA A 421 -52.83 -7.03 26.87
#